data_AF-A0AAN6SZ03-F1
#
_entry.id   AF-A0AAN6SZ03-F1
#
_cell.length_a   1.000
_cell.length_b   1.000
_cell.length_c   1.000
_cell.angle_alpha   90.00
_cell.angle_beta   90.00
_cell.angle_gamma   90.00
#
_symmetry.space_group_name_H-M   'P 1'
#
loop_
_entity.id
_entity.type
_entity.pdbx_description
1 polymer ?
#
loop_
_entity_poly.entity_id
_entity_poly.type
_entity_poly.pdbx_seq_one_letter_code
_entity_poly.pdbx_strand_id
1 'polypeptide(L)'
;KSLSEIATAQYLKRCTKIPVPEINYHDLDPNNDTGAPFVLMKRVLGRHLHKMWNKMSLKHKKSALSQIGSVVAQLASLTFDQIGSL
;
A
#
# COMPACT_ATOMS: atom_id res chain seq x y z
N LYS A 1 15.56 0.10 -0.30
CA LYS A 1 14.21 0.06 -0.95
C LYS A 1 13.20 -0.72 -0.10
N SER A 2 13.37 -2.03 0.08
CA SER A 2 12.38 -2.87 0.80
C SER A 2 12.09 -2.44 2.24
N LEU A 3 13.12 -2.00 3.00
CA LEU A 3 12.93 -1.45 4.35
C LEU A 3 11.97 -0.25 4.36
N SER A 4 12.10 0.65 3.40
CA SER A 4 11.23 1.83 3.32
C SER A 4 9.80 1.48 2.92
N GLU A 5 9.63 0.50 2.02
CA GLU A 5 8.30 0.00 1.66
C GLU A 5 7.60 -0.65 2.87
N ILE A 6 8.33 -1.43 3.68
CA ILE A 6 7.83 -2.03 4.93
C ILE A 6 7.46 -0.93 5.93
N ALA A 7 8.36 0.02 6.18
CA ALA A 7 8.14 1.10 7.13
C ALA A 7 6.95 1.97 6.73
N THR A 8 6.85 2.31 5.44
CA THR A 8 5.71 3.06 4.87
C THR A 8 4.40 2.30 5.06
N ALA A 9 4.34 1.00 4.72
CA ALA A 9 3.13 0.20 4.88
C ALA A 9 2.69 0.12 6.36
N GLN A 10 3.63 -0.07 7.29
CA GLN A 10 3.34 -0.10 8.72
C GLN A 10 2.92 1.26 9.26
N TYR A 11 3.51 2.35 8.78
CA TYR A 11 3.14 3.71 9.15
C TYR A 11 1.71 4.04 8.68
N LEU A 12 1.38 3.75 7.41
CA LEU A 12 0.04 3.95 6.87
C LEU A 12 -1.03 3.14 7.63
N LYS A 13 -0.72 1.89 8.00
CA LYS A 13 -1.61 1.06 8.82
C LYS A 13 -1.91 1.67 10.19
N ARG A 14 -0.93 2.37 10.79
CA ARG A 14 -1.05 3.01 12.11
C ARG A 14 -1.76 4.36 12.04
N CYS A 15 -1.49 5.15 11.00
CA CYS A 15 -1.88 6.57 10.94
C CYS A 15 -3.09 6.86 10.05
N THR A 16 -3.53 5.91 9.22
CA THR A 16 -4.63 6.13 8.27
C THR A 16 -5.64 4.98 8.28
N LYS A 17 -6.77 5.17 7.60
CA LYS A 17 -7.75 4.10 7.33
C LYS A 17 -7.52 3.44 5.96
N ILE A 18 -6.41 3.75 5.29
CA ILE A 18 -6.10 3.20 3.98
C ILE A 18 -5.79 1.71 4.14
N PRO A 19 -6.47 0.81 3.40
CA PRO A 19 -6.16 -0.61 3.47
C PRO A 19 -4.80 -0.88 2.83
N VAL A 20 -3.86 -1.39 3.63
CA VAL A 20 -2.52 -1.81 3.21
C VAL A 20 -2.29 -3.27 3.58
N PRO A 21 -1.46 -4.01 2.83
CA PRO A 21 -1.13 -5.39 3.19
C PRO A 21 -0.41 -5.44 4.54
N GLU A 22 -0.75 -6.44 5.33
CA GLU A 22 -0.08 -6.71 6.60
C GLU A 22 1.25 -7.42 6.34
N ILE A 23 2.35 -6.86 6.85
CA ILE A 23 3.66 -7.50 6.74
C ILE A 23 3.78 -8.54 7.86
N ASN A 24 3.94 -9.81 7.49
CA ASN A 24 4.05 -10.91 8.43
C ASN A 24 5.51 -11.25 8.75
N TYR A 25 6.37 -11.23 7.73
CA TYR A 25 7.78 -11.58 7.85
C TYR A 25 8.57 -10.94 6.71
N HIS A 26 9.86 -10.72 6.91
CA HIS A 26 10.78 -10.34 5.84
C HIS A 26 12.18 -10.84 6.18
N ASP A 27 12.94 -11.17 5.14
CA ASP A 27 14.35 -11.46 5.24
C ASP A 27 15.04 -10.72 4.10
N LEU A 28 15.91 -9.78 4.45
CA LEU A 28 16.57 -8.92 3.48
C LEU A 28 18.05 -9.25 3.29
N ASP A 29 18.54 -10.32 3.91
CA ASP A 29 19.88 -10.83 3.64
C ASP A 29 19.89 -11.43 2.22
N PRO A 30 20.73 -10.94 1.29
CA PRO A 30 20.85 -11.54 -0.03
C PRO A 30 21.35 -13.00 -0.01
N ASN A 31 21.94 -13.45 1.09
CA ASN A 31 22.44 -14.81 1.27
C ASN A 31 21.48 -15.72 2.07
N ASN A 32 20.23 -15.31 2.29
CA ASN A 32 19.23 -16.16 2.93
C ASN A 32 18.94 -17.42 2.09
N ASP A 33 18.18 -18.37 2.65
CA ASP A 33 17.88 -19.66 2.01
C ASP A 33 17.16 -19.54 0.65
N THR A 34 16.57 -18.39 0.34
CA THR A 34 15.92 -18.12 -0.95
C THR A 34 16.86 -17.51 -1.99
N GLY A 35 18.08 -17.13 -1.57
CA GLY A 35 19.09 -16.48 -2.41
C GLY A 35 18.75 -15.04 -2.82
N ALA A 36 17.76 -14.42 -2.19
CA ALA A 36 17.35 -13.05 -2.48
C ALA A 36 16.57 -12.40 -1.33
N PRO A 37 16.62 -11.06 -1.18
CA PRO A 37 15.77 -10.33 -0.24
C PRO A 37 14.27 -10.50 -0.56
N PHE A 38 13.43 -10.76 0.44
CA PHE A 38 11.99 -10.91 0.28
C PHE A 38 11.17 -10.36 1.46
N VAL A 39 9.88 -10.14 1.21
CA VAL A 39 8.89 -9.70 2.19
C VAL A 39 7.63 -10.57 2.04
N LEU A 40 7.24 -11.24 3.12
CA LEU A 40 5.97 -11.98 3.21
C LEU A 40 4.89 -11.08 3.79
N MET A 41 3.82 -10.92 3.02
CA MET A 41 2.70 -10.05 3.37
C MET A 41 1.35 -10.70 3.09
N LYS A 42 0.35 -10.33 3.87
CA LYS A 42 -1.03 -10.80 3.71
C LYS A 42 -1.58 -10.32 2.38
N ARG A 43 -2.13 -11.26 1.60
CA ARG A 43 -2.81 -10.94 0.35
C ARG A 43 -4.07 -10.11 0.61
N VAL A 44 -4.14 -8.94 -0.02
CA VAL A 44 -5.37 -8.15 -0.08
C VAL A 44 -6.25 -8.70 -1.21
N LEU A 45 -7.48 -9.09 -0.87
CA LEU A 45 -8.45 -9.58 -1.85
C LEU A 45 -8.99 -8.40 -2.66
N GLY A 46 -9.04 -8.56 -3.99
CA GLY A 46 -9.55 -7.53 -4.87
C GLY A 46 -9.15 -7.78 -6.32
N ARG A 47 -9.48 -6.80 -7.17
CA ARG A 47 -9.10 -6.79 -8.59
C ARG A 47 -8.56 -5.42 -8.93
N HIS A 48 -7.53 -5.37 -9.78
CA HIS A 48 -7.01 -4.10 -10.26
C HIS A 48 -8.10 -3.31 -11.00
N LEU A 49 -8.28 -2.06 -10.59
CA LEU A 49 -9.33 -1.18 -11.12
C LEU A 49 -9.25 -1.03 -12.66
N HIS A 50 -8.04 -0.91 -13.22
CA HIS A 50 -7.84 -0.77 -14.67
C HIS A 50 -8.42 -1.95 -15.47
N LYS A 51 -8.44 -3.17 -14.91
CA LYS A 51 -8.99 -4.36 -15.58
C LYS A 51 -10.52 -4.34 -15.66
N MET A 52 -11.15 -3.52 -14.82
CA MET A 52 -12.61 -3.42 -14.70
C MET A 52 -13.17 -2.11 -15.25
N TRP A 53 -12.34 -1.05 -15.28
CA TRP A 53 -12.76 0.33 -15.47
C TRP A 53 -13.71 0.54 -16.64
N ASN A 54 -13.37 0.03 -17.83
CA ASN A 54 -14.18 0.23 -19.03
C ASN A 54 -15.55 -0.43 -18.96
N LYS A 55 -15.69 -1.51 -18.17
CA LYS A 55 -16.94 -2.26 -17.96
C LYS A 55 -17.78 -1.71 -16.79
N MET A 56 -17.25 -0.76 -16.02
CA MET A 56 -17.96 -0.19 -14.87
C MET A 56 -18.99 0.85 -15.32
N SER A 57 -20.17 0.83 -14.68
CA SER A 57 -21.16 1.89 -14.82
C SER A 57 -20.61 3.24 -14.33
N LEU A 58 -21.19 4.34 -14.81
CA LEU A 58 -20.81 5.68 -14.37
C LEU A 58 -20.92 5.85 -12.84
N LYS A 59 -21.95 5.26 -12.22
CA LYS A 59 -22.13 5.26 -10.75
C LYS A 59 -20.93 4.62 -10.04
N HIS A 60 -20.48 3.45 -10.49
CA HIS A 60 -19.33 2.77 -9.89
C HIS A 60 -18.01 3.52 -10.14
N LYS A 61 -17.84 4.14 -11.33
CA LYS A 61 -16.67 4.99 -11.60
C LYS A 61 -16.61 6.19 -10.66
N LYS A 62 -17.74 6.88 -10.46
CA LYS A 62 -17.83 7.99 -9.49
C LYS A 62 -17.47 7.52 -8.08
N SER A 63 -18.02 6.38 -7.63
CA SER A 63 -17.68 5.80 -6.33
C SER A 63 -16.18 5.47 -6.19
N ALA A 64 -15.57 4.88 -7.22
CA ALA A 64 -14.14 4.57 -7.21
C ALA A 64 -13.28 5.85 -7.15
N LEU A 65 -13.65 6.90 -7.90
CA LEU A 65 -12.97 8.20 -7.84
C LEU A 65 -13.10 8.85 -6.46
N SER A 66 -14.27 8.78 -5.82
CA SER A 66 -14.45 9.25 -4.45
C SER A 66 -13.57 8.50 -3.46
N GLN A 67 -13.43 7.19 -3.59
CA GLN A 67 -12.52 6.39 -2.75
C GLN A 67 -11.05 6.75 -2.98
N ILE A 68 -10.62 6.92 -4.23
CA ILE A 68 -9.26 7.39 -4.56
C ILE A 68 -9.02 8.78 -3.94
N GLY A 69 -9.97 9.70 -4.08
CA GLY A 69 -9.88 11.02 -3.48
C GLY A 69 -9.74 10.97 -1.96
N SER A 70 -10.47 10.07 -1.29
CA SER A 70 -10.34 9.84 0.16
C SER A 70 -8.97 9.30 0.55
N VAL A 71 -8.38 8.41 -0.25
CA VAL A 71 -7.01 7.91 -0.01
C VAL A 71 -5.99 9.03 -0.18
N VAL A 72 -6.07 9.80 -1.27
CA VAL A 72 -5.15 10.93 -1.52
C VAL A 72 -5.25 11.98 -0.41
N ALA A 73 -6.47 12.33 0.02
CA ALA A 73 -6.67 13.28 1.10
C ALA A 73 -6.05 12.81 2.43
N GLN A 74 -6.20 11.54 2.78
CA GLN A 74 -5.58 10.96 3.97
C GLN A 74 -4.04 10.94 3.89
N LEU A 75 -3.47 10.64 2.72
CA LEU A 75 -2.02 10.69 2.53
C LEU A 75 -1.50 12.13 2.65
N ALA A 76 -2.19 13.09 2.04
CA ALA A 76 -1.82 14.50 2.07
C ALA A 76 -1.93 15.13 3.48
N SER A 77 -2.73 14.55 4.38
CA SER A 77 -2.85 15.02 5.76
C SER A 77 -1.74 14.50 6.69
N LEU A 78 -0.88 13.60 6.24
CA LEU A 78 0.22 13.08 7.04
C LEU A 78 1.35 14.10 7.12
N THR A 79 1.93 14.24 8.32
CA THR A 79 3.04 15.14 8.59
C THR A 79 4.26 14.34 9.01
N PHE A 80 5.44 14.79 8.59
CA PHE A 80 6.73 14.19 8.91
C PHE A 80 7.61 15.21 9.61
N ASP A 81 8.28 14.79 10.66
CA ASP A 81 9.22 15.59 11.46
C ASP A 81 10.63 15.64 10.84
N GLN A 82 10.91 14.75 9.88
CA GLN A 82 12.21 14.63 9.22
C GLN A 82 12.05 14.47 7.70
N ILE A 83 13.10 14.86 6.98
CA ILE A 83 13.24 14.59 5.55
C ILE A 83 13.91 13.22 5.32
N GLY A 84 13.51 12.53 4.26
CA GLY A 84 14.05 11.22 3.92
C GLY A 84 12.94 10.19 3.68
N SER A 85 13.35 8.94 3.53
CA SER A 85 12.42 7.82 3.50
C SER A 85 12.08 7.38 4.92
N LEU A 86 10.80 7.08 5.17
CA LEU A 86 10.42 6.22 6.29
C LEU A 86 11.14 4.88 6.23
#